data_AF-A0A838ZDE5-F1
#
_entry.id   AF-A0A838ZDE5-F1
#
_cell.length_a   1.000
_cell.length_b   1.000
_cell.length_c   1.000
_cell.angle_alpha   90.00
_cell.angle_beta   90.00
_cell.angle_gamma   90.00
#
_symmetry.space_group_name_H-M   'P 1'
#
loop_
_entity.id
_entity.type
_entity.pdbx_description
1 polymer ?
#
loop_
_entity_poly.entity_id
_entity_poly.type
_entity_poly.pdbx_seq_one_letter_code
_entity_poly.pdbx_strand_id
1 'polypeptide(L)' 'MQGKKKFTPKIFYQLSLDALVPEDNFYRKIQSELGLDFLYKATRNYYGKEGQASIDPVVFFKILLVGYLN' A
#
# COMPACT_ATOMS: atom_id res chain seq x y z
N MET A 1 8.46 14.02 1.32
CA MET A 1 7.08 13.86 1.83
C MET A 1 6.69 12.38 1.71
N GLN A 2 5.71 11.87 2.46
CA GLN A 2 5.33 10.43 2.49
C GLN A 2 4.59 9.91 1.24
N GLY A 3 4.67 10.60 0.09
CA GLY A 3 4.15 10.16 -1.22
C GLY A 3 2.85 9.39 -1.27
N LYS A 4 1.89 9.73 -0.40
CA LYS A 4 0.64 8.99 -0.24
C LYS A 4 -0.09 8.92 -1.58
N LYS A 5 -0.31 7.71 -2.09
CA LYS A 5 -1.04 7.51 -3.35
C LYS A 5 -2.47 7.11 -3.07
N LYS A 6 -3.42 7.89 -3.59
CA LYS A 6 -4.81 7.44 -3.67
C LYS A 6 -4.90 6.49 -4.86
N PHE A 7 -5.28 5.24 -4.59
CA PHE A 7 -5.57 4.30 -5.65
C PHE A 7 -6.92 4.66 -6.26
N THR A 8 -6.93 4.89 -7.56
CA THR A 8 -8.15 5.08 -8.33
C THR A 8 -8.23 3.94 -9.35
N PRO A 9 -9.21 3.03 -9.23
CA PRO A 9 -9.39 1.97 -10.21
C PRO A 9 -9.71 2.57 -11.58
N LYS A 10 -9.13 2.00 -12.64
CA LYS A 10 -9.45 2.42 -14.00
C LYS A 10 -10.74 1.71 -14.43
N ILE A 11 -11.78 2.49 -14.72
CA ILE A 11 -13.15 1.98 -14.93
C ILE A 11 -13.38 1.50 -16.38
N PHE A 12 -12.56 1.95 -17.34
CA PHE A 12 -12.73 1.66 -18.77
C PHE A 12 -11.97 0.43 -19.28
N TYR A 13 -11.60 -0.50 -18.39
CA TYR A 13 -10.89 -1.71 -18.76
C TYR A 13 -11.75 -2.93 -18.46
N GLN A 14 -11.85 -3.85 -19.43
CA GLN A 14 -12.56 -5.11 -19.26
C GLN A 14 -11.90 -6.02 -18.21
N LEU A 15 -10.63 -5.76 -17.89
CA LEU A 15 -9.82 -6.51 -16.94
C LEU A 15 -9.08 -5.56 -16.00
N SER A 16 -9.07 -5.88 -14.71
CA SER A 16 -8.28 -5.19 -13.69
C SER A 16 -7.37 -6.18 -12.96
N LEU A 17 -6.22 -5.70 -12.48
CA LEU A 17 -5.34 -6.53 -11.65
C LEU A 17 -6.03 -7.00 -10.38
N ASP A 18 -6.91 -6.17 -9.82
CA ASP A 18 -7.70 -6.55 -8.64
C ASP A 18 -8.67 -7.70 -8.95
N ALA A 19 -9.33 -7.69 -10.11
CA ALA A 19 -10.23 -8.78 -10.52
C ALA A 19 -9.50 -10.11 -10.78
N LEU A 20 -8.18 -10.08 -11.04
CA LEU A 20 -7.37 -11.28 -11.23
C LEU A 20 -6.90 -11.93 -9.91
N VAL A 21 -7.00 -11.23 -8.79
CA VAL A 21 -6.62 -11.78 -7.48
C VAL A 21 -7.81 -12.57 -6.91
N PRO A 22 -7.63 -13.82 -6.44
CA PRO A 22 -8.70 -14.59 -5.78
C PRO A 22 -9.32 -13.87 -4.58
N GLU A 23 -10.62 -14.02 -4.36
CA GLU A 23 -11.33 -13.39 -3.22
C GLU A 23 -10.78 -13.85 -1.87
N ASP A 24 -10.39 -15.12 -1.77
CA ASP A 24 -9.86 -15.75 -0.57
C ASP A 24 -8.35 -15.55 -0.38
N ASN A 25 -7.71 -14.73 -1.22
CA ASN A 25 -6.28 -14.46 -1.17
C ASN A 25 -5.83 -14.01 0.23
N PHE A 26 -4.73 -14.60 0.69
CA PHE A 26 -4.17 -14.34 2.03
C PHE A 26 -3.94 -12.85 2.32
N TYR A 27 -3.41 -12.09 1.37
CA TYR A 27 -3.13 -10.68 1.57
C TYR A 27 -4.40 -9.82 1.56
N ARG A 28 -5.52 -10.28 0.98
CA ARG A 28 -6.83 -9.62 1.15
C ARG A 28 -7.32 -9.74 2.59
N LYS A 29 -7.13 -10.90 3.22
CA LYS A 29 -7.45 -11.11 4.65
C LYS A 29 -6.55 -10.27 5.54
N ILE A 30 -5.24 -10.21 5.28
CA ILE A 30 -4.34 -9.31 6.02
C ILE A 30 -4.81 -7.86 5.87
N GLN A 31 -5.20 -7.43 4.67
CA GLN A 31 -5.64 -6.07 4.45
C GLN A 31 -6.90 -5.70 5.25
N SER A 32 -7.81 -6.64 5.51
CA SER A 32 -8.99 -6.38 6.36
C SER A 32 -8.66 -6.32 7.85
N GLU A 33 -7.73 -7.15 8.32
CA GLU A 33 -7.43 -7.27 9.76
C GLU A 33 -6.31 -6.33 10.24
N LEU A 34 -5.36 -5.97 9.36
CA LEU A 34 -4.16 -5.22 9.72
C LEU A 34 -4.24 -3.75 9.28
N GLY A 35 -4.62 -2.88 10.22
CA GLY A 35 -4.56 -1.44 10.03
C GLY A 35 -3.13 -0.90 10.03
N LEU A 36 -2.67 -0.37 8.90
CA LEU A 36 -1.31 0.17 8.73
C LEU A 36 -1.22 1.70 8.77
N ASP A 37 -2.32 2.42 8.97
CA ASP A 37 -2.35 3.89 8.92
C ASP A 37 -1.48 4.55 10.01
N PHE A 38 -1.18 3.85 11.11
CA PHE A 38 -0.29 4.34 12.15
C PHE A 38 1.13 4.65 11.61
N LEU A 39 1.54 4.00 10.53
CA LEU A 39 2.86 4.19 9.89
C LEU A 39 3.05 5.62 9.39
N TYR A 40 1.99 6.32 8.96
CA TYR A 40 2.11 7.70 8.54
C TYR A 40 2.57 8.61 9.69
N LYS A 41 2.07 8.38 10.91
CA LYS A 41 2.52 9.13 12.09
C LYS A 41 3.90 8.65 12.53
N ALA A 42 4.10 7.34 12.63
CA ALA A 42 5.33 6.75 13.15
C ALA A 42 6.56 7.10 12.31
N THR A 43 6.41 7.17 10.98
CA THR A 43 7.54 7.38 10.08
C THR A 43 7.74 8.82 9.63
N ARG A 44 6.87 9.75 10.05
CA ARG A 44 6.82 11.14 9.53
C ARG A 44 8.19 11.82 9.50
N ASN A 45 8.98 11.66 10.56
CA ASN A 45 10.26 12.35 10.73
C ASN A 45 11.38 11.80 9.82
N TYR A 46 11.20 10.63 9.22
CA TYR A 46 12.17 10.01 8.30
C TYR A 46 11.95 10.42 6.84
N TYR A 47 10.88 11.15 6.55
CA TYR A 47 10.57 11.62 5.21
C TYR A 47 10.90 13.11 5.08
N GLY A 48 11.52 13.48 3.95
CA GLY A 48 11.80 14.88 3.65
C GLY A 48 10.52 15.75 3.63
N LYS A 49 10.65 17.05 3.87
CA LYS A 49 9.50 17.97 3.85
C LYS A 49 9.24 18.60 2.49
N GLU A 50 10.25 18.62 1.62
CA GLU A 50 10.25 19.34 0.34
C GLU A 50 10.76 18.44 -0.79
N GLY A 51 10.66 18.91 -2.03
CA GLY A 51 11.10 18.19 -3.22
C GLY A 51 10.15 17.06 -3.65
N GLN A 52 10.68 16.07 -4.36
CA GLN A 52 9.88 14.94 -4.84
C GLN A 52 9.41 14.07 -3.66
N ALA A 53 8.14 13.66 -3.70
CA ALA A 53 7.61 12.78 -2.68
C ALA A 53 8.26 11.38 -2.77
N SER A 54 8.66 10.83 -1.62
CA SER A 54 9.23 9.48 -1.52
C SER A 54 8.14 8.41 -1.61
N ILE A 55 8.49 7.13 -1.46
CA ILE A 55 7.50 6.04 -1.41
C ILE A 55 6.48 6.23 -0.29
N ASP A 56 5.26 5.73 -0.49
CA ASP A 56 4.27 5.67 0.59
C ASP A 56 4.72 4.67 1.68
N PRO A 57 4.77 5.08 2.97
CA PRO A 57 5.22 4.20 4.04
C PRO A 57 4.37 2.93 4.18
N VAL A 58 3.05 2.99 3.93
CA VAL A 58 2.19 1.80 3.95
C VAL A 58 2.55 0.86 2.81
N VAL A 59 2.85 1.39 1.61
CA VAL A 59 3.28 0.57 0.47
C VAL A 59 4.63 -0.07 0.75
N PHE A 60 5.59 0.66 1.32
CA PHE A 60 6.89 0.12 1.71
C PHE A 60 6.74 -1.07 2.67
N PHE A 61 5.92 -0.94 3.70
CA PHE A 61 5.67 -2.04 4.65
C PHE A 61 4.91 -3.21 4.01
N LYS A 62 3.98 -2.97 3.09
CA LYS A 62 3.32 -4.05 2.33
C LYS A 62 4.33 -4.86 1.50
N ILE A 63 5.31 -4.21 0.88
CA ILE A 63 6.39 -4.90 0.15
C ILE A 63 7.20 -5.79 1.10
N LEU A 64 7.52 -5.29 2.30
CA LEU A 64 8.21 -6.10 3.32
C LEU A 64 7.38 -7.31 3.75
N LEU A 65 6.08 -7.14 4.01
CA LEU A 65 5.19 -8.26 4.35
C LEU A 65 5.24 -9.35 3.29
N VAL A 66 5.18 -8.98 2.00
CA VAL A 66 5.31 -9.94 0.90
C VAL A 66 6.69 -10.60 0.90
N GLY A 67 7.77 -9.85 1.18
CA GLY A 67 9.12 -10.40 1.25
C GLY A 67 9.37 -11.36 2.42
N TYR A 68 8.64 -11.21 3.53
CA TYR A 68 8.81 -12.03 4.74
C TYR A 68 7.79 -13.18 4.86
N LEU A 69 6.61 -13.06 4.25
CA LEU A 69 5.52 -14.03 4.37
C LEU A 69 5.34 -14.90 3.11
N ASN A 70 6.22 -14.76 2.12
CA ASN A 70 6.25 -15.61 0.92
C ASN A 70 6.91 -16.97 1.19
#